data_AF-A0AAQ3B0V1-F1
#
_entry.id   AF-A0AAQ3B0V1-F1
#
_cell.length_a   1.000
_cell.length_b   1.000
_cell.length_c   1.000
_cell.angle_alpha   90.00
_cell.angle_beta   90.00
_cell.angle_gamma   90.00
#
_symmetry.space_group_name_H-M   'P 1'
#
loop_
_entity.id
_entity.type
_entity.pdbx_description
1 polymer ?
#
loop_
_entity_poly.entity_id
_entity_poly.type
_entity_poly.pdbx_seq_one_letter_code
_entity_poly.pdbx_strand_id
1 'polypeptide(L)' 'MPQNAEKDTTGIWFEMDSETNRKLEESAEFNKRTKRQEASFRLSDHLTKFDRHMTPRAKA' A
#
# COMPACT_ATOMS: atom_id res chain seq x y z
N MET A 1 18.58 -4.15 -26.87
CA MET A 1 17.63 -4.56 -25.82
C MET A 1 18.01 -3.82 -24.55
N PRO A 2 17.17 -2.91 -24.01
CA PRO A 2 17.50 -2.29 -22.73
C PRO A 2 17.34 -3.33 -21.63
N GLN A 3 18.34 -3.40 -20.76
CA GLN A 3 18.38 -4.28 -19.61
C GLN A 3 17.31 -3.81 -18.62
N ASN A 4 16.29 -4.64 -18.39
CA ASN A 4 15.40 -4.47 -17.25
C ASN A 4 16.26 -4.67 -16.00
N ALA A 5 16.69 -3.58 -15.37
CA ALA A 5 17.17 -3.63 -14.00
C ALA A 5 15.97 -4.05 -13.15
N GLU A 6 15.85 -5.35 -12.89
CA GLU A 6 14.91 -5.86 -11.90
C GLU A 6 15.23 -5.16 -10.59
N LYS A 7 14.36 -4.24 -10.18
CA LYS A 7 14.48 -3.61 -8.87
C LYS A 7 14.37 -4.75 -7.85
N ASP A 8 15.33 -4.83 -6.93
CA ASP A 8 15.24 -5.73 -5.79
C ASP A 8 13.91 -5.45 -5.05
N THR A 9 12.93 -6.32 -5.23
CA THR A 9 11.63 -6.20 -4.57
C THR A 9 11.50 -7.30 -3.53
N THR A 10 10.93 -6.95 -2.38
CA THR A 10 10.60 -7.90 -1.32
C THR A 10 9.09 -8.09 -1.27
N GLY A 11 8.65 -9.33 -1.20
CA GLY A 11 7.25 -9.67 -0.94
C GLY A 11 6.98 -9.68 0.57
N ILE A 12 5.83 -9.16 0.97
CA ILE A 12 5.30 -9.34 2.33
C ILE A 12 4.03 -10.17 2.26
N TRP A 13 3.88 -11.08 3.21
CA TRP A 13 2.61 -11.76 3.47
C TRP A 13 1.96 -11.10 4.68
N PHE A 14 0.67 -10.79 4.57
CA PHE A 14 -0.08 -10.22 5.68
C PHE A 14 -1.54 -10.64 5.59
N GLU A 15 -2.15 -10.82 6.76
CA GLU A 15 -3.59 -11.02 6.91
C GLU A 15 -4.27 -9.69 7.22
N MET A 16 -5.52 -9.54 6.78
CA MET A 16 -6.34 -8.38 7.08
C MET A 16 -7.76 -8.80 7.40
N ASP A 17 -8.48 -7.98 8.17
CA ASP A 17 -9.89 -8.20 8.44
C ASP A 17 -10.76 -8.06 7.18
N SER A 18 -11.99 -8.55 7.25
CA SER A 18 -12.92 -8.56 6.11
C SER A 18 -13.35 -7.16 5.65
N GLU A 19 -13.40 -6.17 6.54
CA GLU A 19 -13.80 -4.81 6.20
C GLU A 19 -12.67 -4.10 5.43
N THR A 20 -11.44 -4.22 5.89
CA THR A 20 -10.24 -3.73 5.23
C THR A 20 -10.09 -4.39 3.86
N ASN A 21 -10.33 -5.70 3.78
CA ASN A 21 -10.31 -6.44 2.53
C ASN A 21 -11.32 -5.90 1.51
N ARG A 22 -12.58 -5.70 1.95
CA ARG A 22 -13.65 -5.16 1.11
C ARG A 22 -13.32 -3.76 0.60
N LYS A 23 -12.87 -2.86 1.48
CA LYS A 23 -12.48 -1.49 1.10
C LYS A 23 -11.33 -1.48 0.08
N LEU A 24 -10.38 -2.39 0.22
CA LEU A 24 -9.26 -2.51 -0.71
C LEU A 24 -9.72 -3.02 -2.09
N GLU A 25 -10.64 -3.98 -2.13
CA GLU A 25 -11.26 -4.48 -3.36
C GLU A 25 -12.06 -3.41 -4.09
N GLU A 26 -12.99 -2.74 -3.39
CA GLU A 26 -13.79 -1.64 -3.94
C GLU A 26 -12.89 -0.53 -4.52
N SER A 27 -11.80 -0.19 -3.81
CA SER A 27 -10.84 0.79 -4.31
C SER A 27 -10.07 0.31 -5.53
N ALA A 28 -9.66 -0.95 -5.56
CA ALA A 28 -8.92 -1.52 -6.68
C ALA A 28 -9.79 -1.51 -7.96
N GLU A 29 -11.06 -1.89 -7.83
CA GLU A 29 -12.05 -1.84 -8.91
C GLU A 29 -12.24 -0.41 -9.44
N PHE A 30 -12.51 0.54 -8.54
CA PHE A 30 -12.71 1.95 -8.90
C PHE A 30 -11.51 2.53 -9.66
N ASN A 31 -10.29 2.19 -9.23
CA ASN A 31 -9.04 2.67 -9.83
C ASN A 31 -8.54 1.83 -11.00
N LYS A 32 -9.29 0.78 -11.42
CA LYS A 32 -8.91 -0.14 -12.50
C LYS A 32 -7.53 -0.78 -12.28
N ARG A 33 -7.25 -1.20 -11.05
CA ARG A 33 -6.00 -1.85 -10.63
C ARG A 33 -6.27 -3.24 -10.08
N THR A 34 -5.25 -4.09 -10.07
CA THR A 34 -5.31 -5.30 -9.25
C THR A 34 -5.22 -4.94 -7.78
N LYS A 35 -5.80 -5.77 -6.92
CA LYS A 35 -5.75 -5.60 -5.46
C LYS A 35 -4.32 -5.48 -4.92
N ARG A 36 -3.37 -6.23 -5.48
CA ARG A 36 -1.94 -6.16 -5.14
C ARG A 36 -1.33 -4.80 -5.51
N GLN A 37 -1.63 -4.30 -6.70
CA GLN A 37 -1.16 -2.97 -7.13
C GLN A 37 -1.72 -1.89 -6.22
N GLU A 38 -3.02 -1.93 -5.94
CA GLU A 38 -3.67 -0.93 -5.07
C GLU A 38 -3.11 -0.97 -3.64
N ALA A 39 -2.88 -2.16 -3.08
CA ALA A 39 -2.22 -2.31 -1.78
C ALA A 39 -0.81 -1.70 -1.79
N SER A 40 -0.02 -1.99 -2.83
CA SER A 40 1.32 -1.43 -2.99
C SER A 40 1.30 0.09 -3.12
N PHE A 41 0.36 0.65 -3.88
CA PHE A 41 0.21 2.10 -4.04
C PHE A 41 -0.16 2.76 -2.73
N ARG A 42 -1.16 2.23 -2.02
CA ARG A 42 -1.62 2.78 -0.74
C ARG A 42 -0.55 2.69 0.34
N LEU A 43 0.17 1.57 0.42
CA LEU A 43 1.27 1.40 1.37
C LEU A 43 2.42 2.38 1.06
N SER A 44 2.83 2.49 -0.20
CA SER A 44 3.87 3.43 -0.61
C SER A 44 3.48 4.89 -0.35
N ASP A 45 2.25 5.27 -0.68
CA ASP A 45 1.71 6.62 -0.43
C ASP A 45 1.67 6.94 1.08
N HIS A 46 1.19 5.99 1.89
CA HIS A 46 1.14 6.15 3.33
C HIS A 46 2.53 6.29 3.93
N LEU A 47 3.46 5.40 3.58
CA LEU A 47 4.84 5.48 4.06
C LEU A 47 5.51 6.79 3.61
N THR A 48 5.31 7.24 2.37
CA THR A 48 5.85 8.53 1.89
C THR A 48 5.30 9.72 2.70
N LYS A 49 4.01 9.69 3.05
CA LYS A 49 3.36 10.77 3.82
C LYS A 49 3.75 10.77 5.30
N PHE A 50 4.04 9.60 5.87
CA PHE A 50 4.19 9.42 7.32
C PHE A 50 5.56 8.91 7.77
N ASP A 51 6.56 8.82 6.88
CA ASP A 51 7.88 8.20 7.12
C ASP A 51 8.59 8.68 8.40
N ARG A 52 8.46 9.98 8.78
CA ARG A 52 9.27 10.57 9.88
C ARG A 52 8.62 11.65 10.74
N HIS A 53 7.37 12.06 10.48
CA HIS A 53 6.75 13.21 11.16
C HIS A 53 5.41 12.93 11.83
N MET A 54 5.12 11.68 12.21
CA MET A 54 4.08 11.44 13.21
C MET A 54 4.56 11.94 14.57
N THR A 55 4.29 13.22 14.89
CA THR A 55 4.14 13.60 16.29
C THR A 55 2.95 12.80 16.82
N PRO A 56 3.11 11.93 17.84
CA PRO A 56 1.96 11.31 18.46
C PRO A 56 1.06 12.45 18.93
N ARG A 57 -0.19 12.45 18.46
CA ARG A 57 -1.21 13.37 18.99
C ARG A 57 -1.20 13.17 20.50
N ALA A 58 -0.69 14.15 21.25
CA ALA A 58 -0.80 14.14 22.69
C ALA A 58 -2.28 13.92 23.02
N LYS A 59 -2.57 12.89 23.82
CA LYS A 59 -3.92 12.61 24.27
C LYS A 59 -4.42 13.87 24.98
N ALA A 60 -5.46 14.50 24.43
CA ALA A 60 -6.28 15.47 25.14
C ALA A 60 -7.29 14.73 26.01
#